data_AF-Q5W4C5-F1
#
_entry.id   AF-Q5W4C5-F1
#
_cell.length_a   1.000
_cell.length_b   1.000
_cell.length_c   1.000
_cell.angle_alpha   90.00
_cell.angle_beta   90.00
_cell.angle_gamma   90.00
#
_symmetry.space_group_name_H-M   'P 1'
#
loop_
_entity.id
_entity.type
_entity.pdbx_description
1 polymer ?
#
loop_
_entity_poly.entity_id
_entity_poly.type
_entity_poly.pdbx_seq_one_letter_code
_entity_poly.pdbx_strand_id
1 'polypeptide(L)' 'RYSDYPDAYTAWNVISTIGSTISLLGILYLFYIIWESLISQRQVIFPIQLNSSIEWLQNTPPAEHSYNELPLLVNF' A
#
# COMPACT_ATOMS: atom_id res chain seq x y z
N ARG A 1 4.66 -25.92 -20.15
CA ARG A 1 5.60 -25.23 -19.25
C ARG A 1 7.00 -25.61 -19.75
N TYR A 2 7.74 -24.67 -20.32
CA TYR A 2 9.06 -24.97 -20.88
C TYR A 2 10.11 -24.81 -19.79
N SER A 3 10.85 -25.87 -19.52
CA SER A 3 12.00 -25.85 -18.61
C SER A 3 13.20 -25.18 -19.29
N ASP A 4 13.36 -25.41 -20.60
CA ASP A 4 14.41 -24.83 -21.43
C ASP A 4 13.82 -23.96 -22.54
N TYR A 5 14.61 -22.99 -22.99
CA TYR A 5 14.27 -22.08 -24.06
C TYR A 5 15.45 -21.92 -25.02
N PRO A 6 15.20 -21.65 -26.31
CA PRO A 6 16.27 -21.37 -27.27
C PRO A 6 17.16 -20.19 -26.83
N ASP A 7 18.43 -20.24 -27.20
CA ASP A 7 19.44 -19.24 -26.81
C ASP A 7 19.06 -17.80 -27.17
N ALA A 8 18.23 -17.61 -28.20
CA ALA A 8 17.72 -16.29 -28.61
C ALA A 8 16.91 -15.56 -27.50
N TYR A 9 16.34 -16.29 -26.54
CA TYR A 9 15.54 -15.72 -25.44
C TYR A 9 16.33 -15.50 -24.14
N THR A 10 17.60 -15.86 -24.11
CA THR A 10 18.45 -15.77 -22.91
C THR A 10 18.52 -14.37 -22.35
N ALA A 11 18.76 -13.35 -23.18
CA ALA A 11 18.87 -11.96 -22.74
C ALA A 11 17.59 -11.46 -22.03
N TRP A 12 16.43 -11.73 -22.62
CA TRP A 12 15.13 -11.34 -22.04
C TRP A 12 14.80 -12.09 -20.75
N ASN A 13 15.15 -13.37 -20.67
CA ASN A 13 14.97 -14.16 -19.45
C ASN A 13 15.90 -13.67 -18.33
N VAL A 14 17.14 -13.29 -18.63
CA VAL A 14 18.05 -12.70 -17.62
C VAL A 14 17.47 -11.39 -17.06
N ILE A 15 17.00 -10.48 -17.94
CA ILE A 15 16.36 -9.23 -17.48
C ILE A 15 15.11 -9.54 -16.63
N SER A 16 14.29 -10.48 -17.07
CA SER A 16 13.10 -10.92 -16.32
C SER A 16 13.45 -11.45 -14.93
N THR A 17 14.50 -12.28 -14.81
CA THR A 17 14.97 -12.79 -13.52
C THR A 17 15.53 -11.69 -12.61
N ILE A 18 16.24 -10.72 -13.15
CA ILE A 18 16.71 -9.56 -12.37
C ILE A 18 15.49 -8.80 -11.84
N GLY A 19 14.49 -8.54 -12.69
CA GLY A 19 13.24 -7.90 -12.29
C GLY A 19 12.50 -8.65 -11.18
N SER A 20 12.46 -9.98 -11.23
CA SER A 20 11.82 -10.79 -10.18
C SER A 20 12.59 -10.78 -8.86
N THR A 21 13.92 -10.70 -8.88
CA THR A 21 14.70 -10.52 -7.65
C THR A 21 14.47 -9.15 -7.01
N ILE A 22 14.37 -8.10 -7.82
CA ILE A 22 14.07 -6.73 -7.33
C ILE A 22 12.66 -6.69 -6.72
N SER A 23 11.67 -7.33 -7.34
CA SER A 23 10.31 -7.37 -6.79
C SER A 23 10.24 -8.16 -5.48
N LEU A 24 10.99 -9.26 -5.35
CA LEU A 24 11.12 -10.00 -4.11
C LEU A 24 11.69 -9.13 -2.99
N LEU A 25 12.77 -8.40 -3.26
CA LEU A 25 13.36 -7.46 -2.29
C LEU A 25 12.37 -6.34 -1.94
N GLY A 26 11.59 -5.84 -2.91
CA GLY A 26 10.55 -4.85 -2.70
C GLY A 26 9.47 -5.31 -1.72
N ILE A 27 9.04 -6.57 -1.81
CA ILE A 27 8.04 -7.15 -0.89
C ILE A 27 8.63 -7.31 0.52
N LEU A 28 9.88 -7.76 0.65
CA LEU A 28 10.55 -7.83 1.95
C LEU A 28 10.67 -6.44 2.60
N TYR A 29 10.98 -5.44 1.79
CA TYR A 29 11.07 -4.06 2.26
C TYR A 29 9.69 -3.50 2.66
N LEU A 30 8.61 -3.85 1.95
CA LEU A 30 7.25 -3.50 2.34
C LEU A 30 6.91 -4.03 3.74
N PHE A 31 7.23 -5.29 4.03
CA PHE A 31 7.01 -5.85 5.37
C PHE A 31 7.81 -5.12 6.44
N TYR A 32 9.04 -4.73 6.13
CA TYR A 32 9.88 -3.95 7.04
C TYR A 32 9.26 -2.58 7.36
N ILE A 33 8.77 -1.86 6.34
CA ILE A 33 8.11 -0.55 6.54
C ILE A 33 6.87 -0.70 7.42
N ILE A 34 6.01 -1.69 7.15
CA ILE A 34 4.80 -1.93 7.96
C ILE A 34 5.19 -2.23 9.42
N TRP A 35 6.14 -3.14 9.63
CA TRP A 35 6.62 -3.50 10.96
C TRP A 35 7.21 -2.30 11.72
N GLU A 36 8.04 -1.49 11.07
CA GLU A 36 8.62 -0.27 11.66
C GLU A 36 7.53 0.74 12.04
N SER A 37 6.53 0.94 11.17
CA SER A 37 5.44 1.88 11.41
C SER A 37 4.59 1.48 12.62
N LEU A 38 4.37 0.17 12.83
CA LEU A 38 3.59 -0.34 13.96
C LEU A 38 4.33 -0.18 15.29
N ILE A 39 5.65 -0.32 15.29
CA ILE A 39 6.48 -0.16 16.51
C ILE A 39 6.66 1.31 16.87
N SER A 40 6.89 2.18 15.88
CA SER A 40 7.18 3.59 16.11
C SER A 40 5.96 4.42 16.54
N GLN A 41 4.74 3.92 16.35
CA GLN A 41 3.47 4.51 16.81
C GLN A 41 3.36 6.03 16.57
N ARG A 42 3.80 6.49 15.39
CA ARG A 42 3.77 7.92 15.03
C ARG A 42 2.33 8.38 14.87
N GLN A 43 1.86 9.28 15.73
CA GLN A 43 0.51 9.84 15.64
C GLN A 43 0.36 10.79 14.44
N VAL A 44 -0.80 10.75 13.79
CA VAL A 44 -1.13 11.63 12.67
C VAL A 44 -1.65 12.95 13.23
N ILE A 45 -0.93 14.06 12.95
CA ILE A 45 -1.31 15.40 13.43
C ILE A 45 -2.20 16.11 12.41
N PHE A 46 -1.89 15.99 11.11
CA PHE A 46 -2.67 16.57 10.03
C PHE A 46 -2.77 15.57 8.87
N PRO A 47 -3.99 15.20 8.42
CA PRO A 47 -4.15 14.39 7.21
C PRO A 47 -3.75 15.21 5.97
N ILE A 48 -3.17 14.52 4.99
CA ILE A 48 -2.77 15.12 3.70
C ILE A 48 -3.91 15.07 2.68
N GLN A 49 -4.97 14.32 3.01
CA GLN A 49 -6.10 14.04 2.14
C GLN A 49 -7.06 15.22 2.08
N LEU A 50 -7.69 15.39 0.92
CA LEU A 50 -8.81 16.30 0.75
C LEU A 50 -10.05 15.70 1.42
N ASN A 51 -10.87 16.54 2.07
CA ASN A 51 -12.13 16.13 2.72
C ASN A 51 -13.25 15.78 1.71
N SER A 52 -12.91 15.17 0.58
CA SER A 52 -13.87 14.79 -0.46
C SER A 52 -14.69 13.55 -0.09
N SER A 53 -14.17 12.68 0.76
CA SER A 53 -14.90 11.52 1.30
C SER A 53 -15.08 11.63 2.81
N ILE A 54 -16.19 11.06 3.31
CA ILE A 54 -16.60 11.14 4.71
C ILE A 54 -15.60 10.45 5.67
N GLU A 55 -14.85 9.46 5.18
CA GLU A 55 -13.88 8.70 5.99
C GLU A 55 -12.75 9.58 6.55
N TRP A 56 -12.36 10.65 5.84
CA TRP A 56 -11.30 11.56 6.28
C TRP A 56 -11.74 12.55 7.34
N LEU A 57 -13.04 12.61 7.66
CA LEU A 57 -13.58 13.38 8.78
C LEU A 57 -13.51 12.62 10.12
N GLN A 58 -13.20 11.32 10.10
CA GLN A 58 -13.08 10.51 11.31
C GLN A 58 -11.71 10.67 11.99
N ASN A 59 -11.66 10.32 13.27
CA ASN A 59 -10.40 10.20 14.01
C ASN A 59 -9.56 9.03 13.49
N THR A 60 -8.25 9.09 13.70
CA THR A 60 -7.32 7.98 13.40
C THR A 60 -6.71 7.43 14.69
N PRO A 61 -7.14 6.27 15.21
CA PRO A 61 -8.16 5.34 14.68
C PRO A 61 -9.62 5.80 14.94
N PRO A 62 -10.59 5.30 14.16
CA PRO A 62 -12.00 5.61 14.38
C PRO A 62 -12.51 4.95 15.67
N ALA A 63 -13.51 5.56 16.30
CA ALA A 63 -14.22 4.95 17.41
C ALA A 63 -15.11 3.79 16.94
N GLU A 64 -15.39 2.82 17.81
CA GLU A 64 -16.29 1.69 17.53
C GLU A 64 -17.66 2.16 17.02
N HIS A 65 -18.22 3.19 17.65
CA HIS A 65 -19.36 3.94 17.16
C HIS A 65 -18.87 5.23 16.52
N SER A 66 -18.68 5.21 15.20
CA SER A 66 -17.97 6.28 14.51
C SER A 66 -18.82 7.51 14.20
N TYR A 67 -20.16 7.40 14.20
CA TYR A 67 -21.09 8.52 13.99
C TYR A 67 -22.25 8.44 14.96
N ASN A 68 -22.63 9.58 15.55
CA ASN A 68 -23.91 9.72 16.25
C ASN A 68 -25.04 10.04 15.26
N GLU A 69 -24.72 10.79 14.20
CA GLU A 69 -25.60 11.09 13.07
C GLU A 69 -24.74 11.20 11.80
N LEU A 70 -25.28 10.74 10.65
CA LEU A 70 -24.57 10.80 9.38
C LEU A 70 -24.69 12.22 8.79
N PRO A 71 -23.59 12.82 8.28
CA PRO A 71 -23.65 14.10 7.61
C PRO A 71 -24.45 13.99 6.30
N LEU A 72 -25.26 15.00 6.04
CA LEU A 72 -26.01 15.13 4.79
C LEU A 72 -25.04 15.34 3.62
N LEU A 73 -25.08 14.43 2.64
CA LEU A 73 -24.36 14.57 1.38
C LEU A 73 -25.15 15.52 0.48
N VAL A 74 -24.61 16.72 0.22
CA VAL A 74 -25.33 17.78 -0.52
C VAL A 74 -24.87 17.91 -1.98
N ASN A 75 -23.73 17.33 -2.37
CA ASN A 75 -23.20 17.44 -3.73
C ASN A 75 -22.77 16.07 -4.30
N PHE A 76 -23.17 15.79 -5.54
CA PHE A 76 -22.73 14.66 -6.38
C PHE A 76 -21.61 15.10 -7.33
#